data_AF-A0A953KWA7-F1
#
_entry.id   AF-A0A953KWA7-F1
#
_cell.length_a   1.000
_cell.length_b   1.000
_cell.length_c   1.000
_cell.angle_alpha   90.00
_cell.angle_beta   90.00
_cell.angle_gamma   90.00
#
_symmetry.space_group_name_H-M   'P 1'
#
loop_
_entity.id
_entity.type
_entity.pdbx_description
1 polymer ?
#
loop_
_entity_poly.entity_id
_entity_poly.type
_entity_poly.pdbx_seq_one_letter_code
_entity_poly.pdbx_strand_id
1 'polypeptide(L)'
;MLDLQHALEYLHGDQVLLQQILKLFTQTLSQLQAELKTAQCTSNVQVNDSEWQTFYRTLHGAKPVLLIVGNSTIRKIVPELCEALVTKNHIKALELAPLFGEHLQKIALEITVQNNAAATPASSG
;
A
#
# COMPACT_ATOMS: atom_id res chain seq x y z
N MET A 1 0.40 -5.85 -10.44
CA MET A 1 -0.77 -6.72 -10.33
C MET A 1 -1.08 -6.97 -8.89
N LEU A 2 -2.31 -6.64 -8.47
CA LEU A 2 -2.96 -7.10 -7.26
C LEU A 2 -3.10 -8.63 -7.30
N ASP A 3 -3.11 -9.25 -6.13
CA ASP A 3 -3.39 -10.68 -6.01
C ASP A 3 -4.82 -10.88 -5.48
N LEU A 4 -5.79 -10.58 -6.35
CA LEU A 4 -7.22 -10.64 -5.98
C LEU A 4 -7.68 -12.07 -5.68
N GLN A 5 -7.06 -13.08 -6.30
CA GLN A 5 -7.37 -14.47 -6.01
C GLN A 5 -6.95 -14.81 -4.59
N HIS A 6 -5.71 -14.50 -4.20
CA HIS A 6 -5.26 -14.69 -2.82
C HIS A 6 -6.13 -13.90 -1.83
N ALA A 7 -6.50 -12.66 -2.17
CA ALA A 7 -7.37 -11.85 -1.34
C ALA A 7 -8.75 -12.49 -1.14
N LEU A 8 -9.35 -13.04 -2.21
CA LEU A 8 -10.61 -13.77 -2.13
C LEU A 8 -10.48 -15.05 -1.31
N GLU A 9 -9.41 -15.81 -1.49
CA GLU A 9 -9.14 -17.01 -0.68
C GLU A 9 -9.04 -16.67 0.81
N TYR A 10 -8.33 -15.58 1.15
CA TYR A 10 -8.22 -15.08 2.52
C TYR A 10 -9.58 -14.64 3.11
N LEU A 11 -10.43 -14.06 2.26
CA LEU A 11 -11.78 -13.60 2.64
C LEU A 11 -12.85 -14.68 2.47
N HIS A 12 -12.47 -15.96 2.32
CA HIS A 12 -13.40 -17.08 2.14
C HIS A 12 -14.38 -16.91 0.96
N GLY A 13 -13.95 -16.23 -0.09
CA GLY A 13 -14.74 -15.97 -1.30
C GLY A 13 -15.66 -14.75 -1.20
N ASP A 14 -15.62 -13.97 -0.11
CA ASP A 14 -16.48 -12.79 0.05
C ASP A 14 -16.02 -11.62 -0.85
N GLN A 15 -16.61 -11.56 -2.05
CA GLN A 15 -16.35 -10.52 -3.03
C GLN A 15 -16.85 -9.14 -2.57
N VAL A 16 -17.94 -9.08 -1.79
CA VAL A 16 -18.50 -7.81 -1.32
C VAL A 16 -17.57 -7.17 -0.30
N LEU A 17 -17.08 -7.97 0.64
CA LEU A 17 -16.10 -7.55 1.63
C LEU A 17 -14.79 -7.13 0.96
N LEU A 18 -14.31 -7.88 -0.05
CA LEU A 18 -13.12 -7.49 -0.81
C LEU A 18 -13.31 -6.10 -1.44
N GLN A 19 -14.43 -5.86 -2.11
CA GLN A 19 -14.70 -4.55 -2.73
C GLN A 19 -14.79 -3.42 -1.69
N GLN A 20 -15.37 -3.67 -0.52
CA GLN A 20 -15.40 -2.69 0.57
C GLN A 20 -13.99 -2.37 1.08
N ILE A 21 -13.14 -3.39 1.28
CA ILE A 21 -11.74 -3.23 1.67
C ILE A 21 -10.99 -2.40 0.62
N LEU A 22 -11.12 -2.74 -0.67
CA LEU A 22 -10.47 -2.02 -1.75
C LEU A 22 -10.90 -0.54 -1.81
N LYS A 23 -12.19 -0.25 -1.65
CA LYS A 23 -12.71 1.14 -1.61
C LYS A 23 -12.12 1.93 -0.46
N LEU A 24 -12.18 1.41 0.77
CA LEU A 24 -11.65 2.08 1.96
C LEU A 24 -10.13 2.27 1.85
N PHE A 25 -9.43 1.29 1.29
CA PHE A 25 -7.99 1.30 1.18
C PHE A 25 -7.44 2.36 0.23
N THR A 26 -8.25 2.83 -0.73
CA THR A 26 -7.85 3.90 -1.68
C THR A 26 -7.37 5.18 -0.98
N GLN A 27 -8.04 5.56 0.12
CA GLN A 27 -7.66 6.74 0.91
C GLN A 27 -6.32 6.52 1.61
N THR A 28 -6.15 5.36 2.26
CA THR A 28 -4.89 4.98 2.91
C THR A 28 -3.72 4.90 1.93
N LEU A 29 -3.94 4.40 0.71
CA LEU A 29 -2.92 4.38 -0.35
C LEU A 29 -2.46 5.77 -0.74
N SER A 30 -3.40 6.69 -0.93
CA SER A 30 -3.10 8.09 -1.26
C SER A 30 -2.28 8.75 -0.17
N GLN A 31 -2.65 8.50 1.10
CA GLN A 31 -1.91 8.97 2.27
C GLN A 31 -0.50 8.39 2.33
N LEU A 32 -0.34 7.08 2.13
CA LEU A 32 0.98 6.42 2.12
C LEU A 32 1.90 7.01 1.04
N GLN A 33 1.38 7.25 -0.16
CA GLN A 33 2.17 7.83 -1.24
C GLN A 33 2.60 9.27 -0.92
N ALA A 34 1.72 10.06 -0.33
CA ALA A 34 2.03 11.42 0.08
C ALA A 34 3.09 11.45 1.18
N GLU A 35 2.93 10.63 2.23
CA GLU A 35 3.88 10.55 3.35
C GLU A 35 5.24 10.00 2.91
N LEU A 36 5.26 9.00 2.05
CA LEU A 36 6.49 8.46 1.45
C LEU A 36 7.24 9.53 0.65
N LYS A 37 6.51 10.28 -0.19
CA LYS A 37 7.08 11.37 -0.97
C LYS A 37 7.66 12.46 -0.06
N THR A 38 6.94 12.85 1.00
CA THR A 38 7.42 13.82 1.98
C THR A 38 8.70 13.34 2.66
N ALA A 39 8.71 12.10 3.17
CA ALA A 39 9.87 11.49 3.82
C ALA A 39 11.10 11.38 2.89
N GLN A 40 10.89 11.32 1.57
CA GLN A 40 11.96 11.27 0.55
C GLN A 40 12.39 12.65 0.02
N CYS A 41 11.49 13.64 -0.02
CA CYS A 41 11.75 14.96 -0.61
C CYS A 41 12.67 15.84 0.25
N THR A 42 12.87 15.51 1.52
CA THR A 42 13.77 16.21 2.44
C THR A 42 15.25 15.89 2.12
N SER A 43 15.65 16.18 0.89
CA SER A 43 17.03 16.17 0.42
C SER A 43 17.75 17.42 0.92
N ASN A 44 18.27 17.35 2.15
CA ASN A 44 19.54 17.94 2.56
C ASN A 44 19.83 17.64 4.04
N VAL A 45 20.82 16.77 4.26
CA VAL A 45 21.65 16.63 5.48
C VAL A 45 21.00 16.04 6.74
N GLN A 46 19.68 15.99 6.88
CA GLN A 46 19.05 15.33 8.05
C GLN A 46 17.93 14.41 7.60
N VAL A 47 18.11 13.10 7.85
CA VAL A 47 17.00 12.15 7.82
C VAL A 47 15.95 12.66 8.80
N ASN A 48 14.79 13.06 8.28
CA ASN A 48 13.72 13.58 9.12
C ASN A 48 13.01 12.42 9.80
N ASP A 49 13.51 12.03 10.97
CA ASP A 49 12.97 10.95 11.79
C ASP A 49 11.45 11.08 12.03
N SER A 50 10.91 12.30 12.08
CA SER A 50 9.47 12.53 12.31
C SER A 50 8.60 12.15 11.10
N GLU A 51 9.08 12.41 9.88
CA GLU A 51 8.39 12.04 8.64
C GLU A 51 8.39 10.52 8.45
N TRP A 52 9.55 9.89 8.67
CA TRP A 52 9.67 8.43 8.62
C TRP A 52 8.83 7.73 9.69
N GLN A 53 8.70 8.31 10.89
CA GLN A 53 7.79 7.80 11.92
C GLN A 53 6.32 7.93 11.54
N THR A 54 5.94 9.06 10.93
CA THR A 54 4.57 9.27 10.46
C THR A 54 4.22 8.25 9.37
N PHE A 55 5.09 8.13 8.37
CA PHE A 55 4.98 7.11 7.33
C PHE A 55 4.90 5.70 7.90
N TYR A 56 5.76 5.36 8.87
CA TYR A 56 5.74 4.05 9.52
C TYR A 56 4.39 3.75 10.18
N ARG A 57 3.79 4.71 10.90
CA ARG A 57 2.49 4.51 11.56
C ARG A 57 1.40 4.18 10.55
N THR A 58 1.34 4.94 9.45
CA THR A 58 0.38 4.70 8.37
C THR A 58 0.64 3.36 7.69
N LEU A 59 1.91 3.04 7.39
CA LEU A 59 2.30 1.77 6.77
C LEU A 59 1.96 0.58 7.66
N HIS A 60 2.20 0.69 8.96
CA HIS A 60 1.87 -0.35 9.94
C HIS A 60 0.36 -0.59 10.02
N GLY A 61 -0.45 0.47 9.99
CA GLY A 61 -1.92 0.36 9.92
C GLY A 61 -2.41 -0.25 8.60
N ALA A 62 -1.75 0.07 7.49
CA ALA A 62 -2.07 -0.43 6.16
C ALA A 62 -1.57 -1.86 5.88
N LYS A 63 -0.60 -2.35 6.67
CA LYS A 63 0.10 -3.62 6.46
C LYS A 63 -0.86 -4.81 6.25
N PRO A 64 -1.90 -5.05 7.07
CA PRO A 64 -2.79 -6.19 6.86
C PRO A 64 -3.43 -6.18 5.47
N VAL A 65 -3.93 -5.04 5.04
CA VAL A 65 -4.57 -4.91 3.71
C VAL A 65 -3.54 -5.11 2.61
N LEU A 66 -2.37 -4.50 2.71
CA LEU A 66 -1.27 -4.70 1.75
C LEU A 66 -0.84 -6.16 1.63
N LEU A 67 -0.86 -6.92 2.73
CA LEU A 67 -0.53 -8.34 2.70
C LEU A 67 -1.64 -9.20 2.05
N ILE A 68 -2.90 -8.82 2.25
CA ILE A 68 -4.06 -9.52 1.67
C ILE A 68 -4.15 -9.25 0.16
N VAL A 69 -4.10 -7.99 -0.27
CA VAL A 69 -4.40 -7.61 -1.67
C VAL A 69 -3.15 -7.39 -2.53
N GLY A 70 -2.00 -7.16 -1.89
CA GLY A 70 -0.73 -6.94 -2.58
C GLY A 70 -0.17 -8.24 -3.17
N ASN A 71 0.63 -8.12 -4.22
CA ASN A 71 1.34 -9.28 -4.78
C ASN A 71 2.45 -9.80 -3.87
N SER A 72 3.08 -10.90 -4.31
CA SER A 72 4.24 -11.50 -3.67
C SER A 72 5.37 -10.50 -3.38
N THR A 73 5.57 -9.48 -4.21
CA THR A 73 6.61 -8.47 -3.99
C THR A 73 6.25 -7.53 -2.86
N ILE A 74 5.02 -7.02 -2.82
CA ILE A 74 4.51 -6.23 -1.70
C ILE A 74 4.55 -7.01 -0.39
N ARG A 75 4.19 -8.30 -0.43
CA ARG A 75 4.26 -9.19 0.74
C ARG A 75 5.68 -9.38 1.28
N LYS A 76 6.71 -9.17 0.46
CA LYS A 76 8.11 -9.17 0.89
C LYS A 76 8.57 -7.79 1.36
N ILE A 77 8.32 -6.75 0.57
CA ILE A 77 8.81 -5.40 0.83
C ILE A 77 8.18 -4.80 2.09
N VAL A 78 6.87 -4.97 2.31
CA VAL A 78 6.17 -4.31 3.42
C VAL A 78 6.70 -4.73 4.79
N PRO A 79 6.85 -6.04 5.11
CA PRO A 79 7.46 -6.46 6.36
C PRO A 79 8.89 -5.94 6.53
N GLU A 80 9.72 -6.04 5.49
CA GLU A 80 11.13 -5.62 5.54
C GLU A 80 11.28 -4.10 5.72
N LEU A 81 10.41 -3.31 5.08
CA LEU A 81 10.40 -1.86 5.23
C LEU A 81 9.91 -1.47 6.62
N CYS A 82 8.85 -2.11 7.14
CA CYS A 82 8.41 -1.90 8.53
C CYS A 82 9.53 -2.21 9.53
N GLU A 83 10.26 -3.31 9.32
CA GLU A 83 11.39 -3.70 10.16
C GLU A 83 12.51 -2.65 10.09
N ALA A 84 12.92 -2.24 8.88
CA ALA A 84 13.94 -1.23 8.70
C ALA A 84 13.58 0.09 9.40
N LEU A 85 12.31 0.50 9.36
CA LEU A 85 11.83 1.72 10.01
C LEU A 85 11.83 1.61 11.54
N VAL A 86 11.39 0.47 12.11
CA VAL A 86 11.35 0.29 13.56
C VAL A 86 12.75 0.15 14.17
N THR A 87 13.68 -0.48 13.45
CA THR A 87 15.09 -0.61 13.88
C THR A 87 15.94 0.60 13.51
N LYS A 88 15.36 1.67 12.94
CA LYS A 88 16.07 2.85 12.44
C LYS A 88 17.20 2.52 11.46
N ASN A 89 17.05 1.46 10.67
CA ASN A 89 17.97 1.13 9.60
C ASN A 89 17.67 2.01 8.37
N HIS A 90 18.17 3.24 8.40
CA HIS A 90 17.91 4.25 7.37
C HIS A 90 18.41 3.82 5.99
N ILE A 91 19.53 3.09 5.91
CA ILE A 91 20.09 2.61 4.65
C ILE A 91 19.09 1.67 3.98
N LYS A 92 18.62 0.65 4.71
CA LYS A 92 17.65 -0.32 4.18
C LYS A 92 16.29 0.34 3.88
N ALA A 93 15.85 1.29 4.71
CA ALA A 93 14.62 2.04 4.46
C ALA A 93 14.72 2.85 3.15
N LEU A 94 15.85 3.53 2.90
CA LEU A 94 16.09 4.30 1.68
C LEU A 94 16.22 3.41 0.43
N GLU A 95 16.70 2.19 0.58
CA GLU A 95 16.74 1.20 -0.52
C GLU A 95 15.33 0.70 -0.89
N LEU A 96 14.51 0.37 0.11
CA LEU A 96 13.20 -0.24 -0.09
C LEU A 96 12.09 0.77 -0.41
N ALA A 97 12.19 2.00 0.10
CA ALA A 97 11.16 3.02 -0.04
C ALA A 97 10.82 3.39 -1.51
N PRO A 98 11.79 3.60 -2.43
CA PRO A 98 11.49 3.86 -3.83
C PRO A 98 10.76 2.70 -4.51
N LEU A 99 11.22 1.47 -4.28
CA LEU A 99 10.59 0.26 -4.81
C LEU A 99 9.15 0.12 -4.33
N PHE A 100 8.93 0.37 -3.02
CA PHE A 100 7.60 0.37 -2.45
C PHE A 100 6.70 1.45 -3.08
N GLY A 101 7.23 2.65 -3.29
CA GLY A 101 6.51 3.75 -3.94
C GLY A 101 6.01 3.40 -5.36
N GLU A 102 6.85 2.77 -6.18
CA GLU A 102 6.44 2.30 -7.51
C GLU A 102 5.32 1.27 -7.43
N HIS A 103 5.39 0.35 -6.47
CA HIS A 103 4.36 -0.66 -6.31
C HIS A 103 3.05 -0.07 -5.77
N LEU A 104 3.10 0.89 -4.84
CA LEU A 104 1.92 1.61 -4.37
C LEU A 104 1.18 2.30 -5.51
N GLN A 105 1.90 2.91 -6.45
CA GLN A 105 1.28 3.56 -7.61
C GLN A 105 0.58 2.55 -8.53
N LYS A 106 1.19 1.40 -8.77
CA LYS A 106 0.59 0.31 -9.55
C LYS A 106 -0.68 -0.23 -8.87
N ILE A 107 -0.62 -0.46 -7.56
CA ILE A 107 -1.78 -0.90 -6.75
C ILE A 107 -2.91 0.13 -6.82
N ALA A 108 -2.62 1.41 -6.60
CA ALA A 108 -3.64 2.46 -6.62
C ALA A 108 -4.36 2.55 -7.97
N LEU A 109 -3.62 2.43 -9.07
CA LEU A 109 -4.19 2.38 -10.41
C LEU A 109 -5.12 1.17 -10.59
N GLU A 110 -4.67 -0.01 -10.19
CA GLU A 110 -5.45 -1.25 -10.32
C GLU A 110 -6.72 -1.21 -9.45
N ILE A 111 -6.63 -0.75 -8.21
CA ILE A 111 -7.81 -0.59 -7.34
C ILE A 111 -8.80 0.41 -7.93
N THR A 112 -8.32 1.50 -8.53
CA THR A 112 -9.17 2.48 -9.21
C THR A 112 -9.93 1.84 -10.36
N VAL A 113 -9.27 1.03 -11.19
CA VAL A 113 -9.91 0.29 -12.29
C VAL A 113 -10.95 -0.70 -11.76
N GLN A 114 -10.64 -1.46 -10.71
CA GLN A 114 -11.58 -2.42 -10.11
C GLN A 114 -12.81 -1.73 -9.51
N ASN A 115 -12.63 -0.63 -8.78
CA ASN A 115 -13.71 0.14 -8.19
C ASN A 115 -14.62 0.78 -9.25
N ASN A 116 -14.05 1.27 -10.36
CA ASN A 116 -14.82 1.83 -11.47
C ASN A 116 -15.60 0.76 -12.24
N ALA A 117 -15.01 -0.43 -12.44
CA ALA A 117 -15.70 -1.56 -13.06
C ALA A 117 -16.91 -2.02 -12.22
N ALA A 118 -16.76 -2.04 -10.89
CA ALA A 118 -17.85 -2.39 -9.97
C ALA A 118 -18.96 -1.31 -9.85
N ALA A 119 -18.70 -0.07 -10.27
CA ALA A 119 -19.66 1.04 -10.20
C ALA A 119 -20.53 1.18 -11.46
N THR A 120 -20.24 0.44 -12.53
CA THR A 120 -21.06 0.45 -13.75
C THR A 120 -22.22 -0.53 -13.57
N PRO A 121 -23.50 -0.09 -13.53
CA PRO A 121 -24.61 -1.02 -13.55
C PRO A 121 -24.56 -1.78 -14.88
N ALA A 122 -24.68 -3.10 -14.84
CA ALA A 122 -25.07 -3.84 -16.02
C ALA A 122 -26.43 -3.28 -16.47
N SER A 123 -26.42 -2.41 -17.47
CA SER A 123 -27.61 -1.94 -18.17
C SER A 123 -28.23 -3.18 -18.82
N SER A 124 -29.11 -3.83 -18.06
CA SER A 124 -29.91 -4.95 -18.52
C SER A 124 -30.96 -4.35 -19.44
N GLY A 125 -30.79 -4.59 -20.73
CA GLY A 125 -31.81 -4.31 -21.75
C GLY A 125 -33.02 -5.22 -21.61
#